data_AF-A0A397HM03-F1
#
_entry.id   AF-A0A397HM03-F1
#
_cell.length_a   1.000
_cell.length_b   1.000
_cell.length_c   1.000
_cell.angle_alpha   90.00
_cell.angle_beta   90.00
_cell.angle_gamma   90.00
#
_symmetry.space_group_name_H-M   'P 1'
#
loop_
_entity.id
_entity.type
_entity.pdbx_description
1 polymer ?
#
loop_
_entity_poly.entity_id
_entity_poly.type
_entity_poly.pdbx_seq_one_letter_code
_entity_poly.pdbx_strand_id
1 'polypeptide(L)'
;MNSSITHLTTSSPEYNSVSANFKSQFQHSTSPKIHSVLKINMSNQFMNRFENFKKQRKNCSKLQLYHGTKYSCNIKDLKSTEMLCSHFRCGVCGIIKNGPKLTMANSNGNGRFIWFAPFPHVSHGYTGTNSAPGQVYTTSKFAAIFMMDVIDATPFQSCYIVGNEEAILPKYLVVYEI
;
A
#
# COMPACT_ATOMS: atom_id res chain seq x y z
N MET A 1 -1.68 -20.44 7.27
CA MET A 1 -2.82 -19.63 6.81
C MET A 1 -2.35 -18.73 5.66
N ASN A 2 -3.11 -18.70 4.57
CA ASN A 2 -2.86 -17.81 3.43
C ASN A 2 -3.28 -16.38 3.77
N SER A 3 -2.79 -15.40 3.01
CA SER A 3 -3.24 -14.01 3.17
C SER A 3 -4.75 -13.90 2.94
N SER A 4 -5.40 -13.01 3.68
CA SER A 4 -6.82 -12.68 3.52
C SER A 4 -7.04 -11.17 3.52
N ILE A 5 -8.18 -10.74 2.99
CA ILE A 5 -8.63 -9.36 3.07
C ILE A 5 -10.02 -9.32 3.70
N THR A 6 -10.29 -8.28 4.46
CA THR A 6 -11.60 -8.05 5.09
C THR A 6 -12.04 -6.62 4.81
N HIS A 7 -13.22 -6.47 4.24
CA HIS A 7 -13.80 -5.15 4.03
C HIS A 7 -14.27 -4.58 5.37
N LEU A 8 -13.73 -3.43 5.78
CA LEU A 8 -14.18 -2.78 6.99
C LEU A 8 -15.51 -2.06 6.74
N THR A 9 -16.47 -2.21 7.64
CA THR A 9 -17.76 -1.51 7.56
C THR A 9 -17.60 -0.08 8.06
N THR A 10 -18.39 0.85 7.52
CA THR A 10 -18.41 2.26 7.95
C THR A 10 -18.82 2.45 9.42
N SER A 11 -19.52 1.46 10.00
CA SER A 11 -19.85 1.43 11.42
C SER A 11 -18.71 0.95 12.32
N SER A 12 -17.66 0.33 11.78
CA SER A 12 -16.58 -0.22 12.58
C SER A 12 -15.64 0.87 13.10
N PRO A 13 -15.21 0.83 14.39
CA PRO A 13 -14.23 1.77 14.92
C PRO A 13 -12.91 1.77 14.14
N GLU A 14 -12.49 0.61 13.64
CA GLU A 14 -11.27 0.46 12.83
C GLU A 14 -11.40 1.21 11.50
N TYR A 15 -12.54 1.11 10.79
CA TYR A 15 -12.79 1.91 9.59
C TYR A 15 -12.71 3.41 9.89
N ASN A 16 -13.37 3.85 10.97
CA ASN A 16 -13.43 5.26 11.33
C ASN A 16 -12.04 5.81 11.63
N SER A 17 -11.22 5.07 12.39
CA SER A 17 -9.84 5.45 12.69
C SER A 17 -8.98 5.54 11.43
N VAL A 18 -8.98 4.51 10.59
CA VAL A 18 -8.19 4.48 9.35
C VAL A 18 -8.63 5.58 8.39
N SER A 19 -9.94 5.75 8.20
CA SER A 19 -10.50 6.75 7.29
C SER A 19 -10.22 8.17 7.76
N ALA A 20 -10.38 8.46 9.05
CA ALA A 20 -10.09 9.77 9.61
C ALA A 20 -8.61 10.11 9.49
N ASN A 21 -7.73 9.15 9.81
CA ASN A 21 -6.28 9.33 9.67
C ASN A 21 -5.85 9.56 8.21
N PHE A 22 -6.38 8.75 7.29
CA PHE A 22 -6.09 8.92 5.86
C PHE A 22 -6.53 10.30 5.36
N LYS A 23 -7.75 10.72 5.68
CA LYS A 23 -8.31 12.02 5.26
C LYS A 23 -7.56 13.20 5.88
N SER A 24 -7.23 13.16 7.17
CA SER A 24 -6.55 14.27 7.85
C SER A 24 -5.13 14.49 7.31
N GLN A 25 -4.47 13.43 6.83
CA GLN A 25 -3.14 13.50 6.23
C GLN A 25 -3.17 13.75 4.70
N PHE A 26 -4.34 13.67 4.07
CA PHE A 26 -4.51 13.91 2.64
C PHE A 26 -4.59 15.41 2.34
N GLN A 27 -3.45 16.09 2.47
CA GLN A 27 -3.28 17.51 2.19
C GLN A 27 -3.26 17.76 0.66
N HIS A 28 -4.45 17.79 0.06
CA HIS A 28 -4.69 18.08 -1.36
C HIS A 28 -5.82 19.10 -1.50
N SER A 29 -5.92 19.78 -2.65
CA SER A 29 -6.98 20.77 -2.90
C SER A 29 -8.38 20.15 -2.84
N THR A 30 -8.49 18.89 -3.24
CA THR A 30 -9.71 18.08 -3.15
C THR A 30 -9.57 17.00 -2.09
N SER A 31 -10.54 16.94 -1.17
CA SER A 31 -10.61 15.90 -0.13
C SER A 31 -10.95 14.54 -0.75
N PRO A 32 -10.27 13.45 -0.37
CA PRO A 32 -10.51 12.14 -0.96
C PRO A 32 -11.85 11.56 -0.49
N LYS A 33 -12.64 11.09 -1.46
CA LYS A 33 -13.85 10.30 -1.19
C LYS A 33 -13.49 8.83 -1.14
N ILE A 34 -13.37 8.31 0.09
CA ILE A 34 -13.09 6.89 0.35
C ILE A 34 -14.27 6.05 -0.12
N HIS A 35 -13.99 5.08 -0.99
CA HIS A 35 -14.93 4.06 -1.43
C HIS A 35 -14.92 2.86 -0.48
N SER A 36 -13.73 2.37 -0.15
CA SER A 36 -13.56 1.19 0.70
C SER A 36 -12.22 1.19 1.43
N VAL A 37 -12.21 0.58 2.62
CA VAL A 37 -11.00 0.26 3.38
C VAL A 37 -10.96 -1.25 3.56
N LEU A 38 -9.93 -1.88 3.03
CA LEU A 38 -9.69 -3.31 3.17
C LEU A 38 -8.59 -3.52 4.20
N LYS A 39 -8.89 -4.26 5.27
CA LYS A 39 -7.87 -4.78 6.19
C LYS A 39 -7.19 -5.97 5.54
N ILE A 40 -5.86 -5.97 5.59
CA ILE A 40 -5.03 -7.03 5.03
C ILE A 40 -4.46 -7.85 6.19
N ASN A 41 -4.72 -9.15 6.16
CA ASN A 41 -4.06 -10.10 7.04
C ASN A 41 -3.11 -10.93 6.18
N MET A 42 -1.81 -10.64 6.26
CA MET A 42 -0.81 -11.39 5.52
C MET A 42 -0.66 -12.81 6.08
N SER A 43 -0.18 -13.75 5.25
CA SER A 43 0.04 -15.14 5.66
C SER A 43 0.94 -15.25 6.91
N ASN A 44 0.79 -16.32 7.69
CA ASN A 44 1.60 -16.53 8.89
C ASN A 44 3.10 -16.54 8.58
N GLN A 45 3.49 -17.07 7.42
CA GLN A 45 4.89 -17.04 6.98
C GLN A 45 5.39 -15.60 6.79
N PHE A 46 4.58 -14.74 6.17
CA PHE A 46 4.92 -13.33 5.97
C PHE A 46 5.01 -12.60 7.32
N MET A 47 4.02 -12.78 8.18
CA MET A 47 3.98 -12.20 9.53
C MET A 47 5.20 -12.63 10.37
N ASN A 48 5.57 -13.91 10.33
CA ASN A 48 6.72 -14.42 11.06
C ASN A 48 8.04 -13.80 10.57
N ARG A 49 8.20 -13.60 9.26
CA ARG A 49 9.39 -12.92 8.71
C ARG A 49 9.47 -11.48 9.20
N PHE A 50 8.34 -10.75 9.16
CA PHE A 50 8.28 -9.37 9.66
C PHE A 50 8.61 -9.29 11.16
N GLU A 51 7.99 -10.12 11.99
CA GLU A 51 8.24 -10.11 13.44
C GLU A 51 9.66 -10.57 13.79
N ASN A 52 10.24 -11.52 13.05
CA ASN A 52 11.63 -11.93 13.24
C ASN A 52 12.60 -10.81 12.85
N PHE A 53 12.37 -10.15 11.71
CA PHE A 53 13.17 -9.01 11.29
C PHE A 53 13.11 -7.86 12.31
N LYS A 54 11.91 -7.57 12.83
CA LYS A 54 11.69 -6.60 13.91
C LYS A 54 12.47 -6.93 15.18
N LYS A 55 12.51 -8.20 15.59
CA LYS A 55 13.28 -8.64 16.77
C LYS A 55 14.80 -8.48 16.59
N GLN A 56 15.29 -8.67 15.37
CA GLN A 56 16.72 -8.52 15.04
C GLN A 56 17.15 -7.04 15.01
N ARG A 57 16.24 -6.15 14.62
CA ARG A 57 16.46 -4.69 14.55
C ARG A 57 16.11 -4.00 15.87
N LYS A 58 16.90 -4.30 16.93
CA LYS A 58 16.78 -3.62 18.22
C LYS A 58 16.85 -2.09 18.00
N ASN A 59 15.88 -1.36 18.55
CA ASN A 59 15.72 0.10 18.45
C ASN A 59 15.18 0.68 17.12
N CYS A 60 14.74 -0.13 16.16
CA CYS A 60 14.02 0.41 15.00
C CYS A 60 12.57 0.75 15.36
N SER A 61 12.20 2.02 15.24
CA SER A 61 10.81 2.46 15.38
C SER A 61 9.97 1.95 14.21
N LYS A 62 8.75 1.53 14.51
CA LYS A 62 7.75 1.19 13.50
C LYS A 62 7.09 2.47 13.02
N LEU A 63 7.22 2.77 11.74
CA LEU A 63 6.54 3.86 11.07
C LEU A 63 5.29 3.34 10.36
N GLN A 64 4.21 4.13 10.38
CA GLN A 64 3.09 3.91 9.49
C GLN A 64 3.27 4.80 8.26
N LEU A 65 3.45 4.20 7.10
CA LEU A 65 3.74 4.91 5.86
C LEU A 65 2.78 4.53 4.74
N TYR A 66 2.74 5.34 3.69
CA TYR A 66 1.86 5.17 2.55
C TYR A 66 2.64 4.69 1.33
N HIS A 67 2.01 3.80 0.56
CA HIS A 67 2.56 3.30 -0.70
C HIS A 67 1.46 3.31 -1.78
N GLY A 68 1.56 4.26 -2.71
CA GLY A 68 0.74 4.28 -3.93
C GLY A 68 1.28 3.29 -4.96
N THR A 69 0.38 2.58 -5.64
CA THR A 69 0.77 1.64 -6.68
C THR A 69 -0.22 1.61 -7.83
N LYS A 70 0.26 1.19 -9.01
CA LYS A 70 -0.59 0.95 -10.17
C LYS A 70 -1.34 -0.37 -10.03
N TYR A 71 -2.49 -0.48 -10.68
CA TYR A 71 -3.30 -1.69 -10.69
C TYR A 71 -3.85 -1.97 -12.09
N SER A 72 -4.25 -3.22 -12.32
CA SER A 72 -4.79 -3.68 -13.62
C SER A 72 -6.10 -4.46 -13.47
N CYS A 73 -6.69 -4.44 -12.27
CA CYS A 73 -7.96 -5.09 -11.95
C CYS A 73 -9.03 -4.06 -11.57
N ASN A 74 -10.28 -4.51 -11.46
CA ASN A 74 -11.35 -3.69 -10.92
C ASN A 74 -11.25 -3.64 -9.39
N ILE A 75 -10.45 -2.70 -8.87
CA ILE A 75 -10.17 -2.54 -7.44
C ILE A 75 -11.41 -2.16 -6.61
N LYS A 76 -12.44 -1.58 -7.24
CA LYS A 76 -13.69 -1.19 -6.58
C LYS A 76 -14.45 -2.40 -6.04
N ASP A 77 -14.40 -3.50 -6.78
CA ASP A 77 -15.15 -4.71 -6.46
C ASP A 77 -14.35 -5.70 -5.63
N LEU A 78 -13.12 -5.37 -5.22
CA LEU A 78 -12.25 -6.25 -4.46
C LEU A 78 -12.78 -6.48 -3.04
N LYS A 79 -13.38 -7.66 -2.80
CA LYS A 79 -13.98 -8.03 -1.51
C LYS A 79 -13.28 -9.19 -0.79
N SER A 80 -12.59 -10.05 -1.53
CA SER A 80 -11.91 -11.22 -1.00
C SER A 80 -10.67 -11.57 -1.82
N THR A 81 -9.82 -12.47 -1.33
CA THR A 81 -8.56 -12.82 -1.99
C THR A 81 -8.76 -13.67 -3.26
N GLU A 82 -9.91 -14.32 -3.40
CA GLU A 82 -10.32 -15.06 -4.61
C GLU A 82 -10.53 -14.12 -5.81
N MET A 83 -10.82 -12.84 -5.56
CA MET A 83 -11.02 -11.82 -6.60
C MET A 83 -9.72 -11.17 -7.07
N LEU A 84 -8.57 -11.54 -6.50
CA LEU A 84 -7.28 -10.95 -6.88
C LEU A 84 -6.84 -11.49 -8.24
N CYS A 85 -6.69 -10.59 -9.22
CA CYS A 85 -6.26 -10.97 -10.56
C CYS A 85 -4.86 -11.61 -10.58
N SER A 86 -4.57 -12.37 -11.63
CA SER A 86 -3.27 -13.00 -11.88
C SER A 86 -2.30 -12.10 -12.67
N HIS A 87 -2.70 -10.88 -13.04
CA HIS A 87 -1.86 -10.02 -13.87
C HIS A 87 -0.61 -9.56 -13.10
N PHE A 88 0.57 -9.95 -13.60
CA PHE A 88 1.87 -9.65 -12.99
C PHE A 88 2.19 -8.16 -12.80
N ARG A 89 1.50 -7.25 -13.51
CA ARG A 89 1.67 -5.79 -13.39
C ARG A 89 0.69 -5.15 -12.40
N CYS A 90 -0.23 -5.92 -11.82
CA CYS A 90 -1.16 -5.40 -10.83
C CYS A 90 -0.46 -5.29 -9.46
N GLY A 91 0.00 -4.08 -9.12
CA GLY A 91 0.65 -3.80 -7.85
C GLY A 91 -0.24 -4.12 -6.65
N VAL A 92 -1.53 -3.77 -6.71
CA VAL A 92 -2.51 -4.08 -5.66
C VAL A 92 -2.61 -5.58 -5.40
N CYS A 93 -2.89 -6.39 -6.43
CA CYS A 93 -3.05 -7.83 -6.26
C CYS A 93 -1.73 -8.53 -5.91
N GLY A 94 -0.63 -8.08 -6.51
CA GLY A 94 0.71 -8.61 -6.22
C GLY A 94 1.12 -8.40 -4.77
N ILE A 95 0.91 -7.18 -4.23
CA ILE A 95 1.23 -6.84 -2.84
C ILE A 95 0.35 -7.61 -1.85
N ILE A 96 -0.96 -7.73 -2.09
CA ILE A 96 -1.84 -8.50 -1.20
C ILE A 96 -1.44 -9.99 -1.16
N LYS A 97 -1.05 -10.57 -2.31
CA LYS A 97 -0.63 -11.98 -2.38
C LYS A 97 0.72 -12.21 -1.71
N ASN A 98 1.70 -11.39 -2.04
CA ASN A 98 3.12 -11.73 -1.85
C ASN A 98 3.91 -10.69 -1.01
N GLY A 99 3.26 -9.60 -0.62
CA GLY A 99 3.89 -8.40 -0.11
C GLY A 99 4.67 -7.62 -1.19
N PRO A 100 5.20 -6.44 -0.85
CA PRO A 100 6.06 -5.67 -1.75
C PRO A 100 7.35 -6.43 -2.07
N LYS A 101 7.76 -6.38 -3.35
CA LYS A 101 8.95 -7.08 -3.85
C LYS A 101 9.98 -6.12 -4.40
N LEU A 102 11.23 -6.26 -3.97
CA LEU A 102 12.36 -5.46 -4.48
C LEU A 102 12.61 -5.73 -5.96
N THR A 103 12.36 -6.95 -6.43
CA THR A 103 12.47 -7.31 -7.86
C THR A 103 11.45 -6.58 -8.74
N MET A 104 10.36 -6.08 -8.15
CA MET A 104 9.32 -5.29 -8.82
C MET A 104 9.54 -3.78 -8.65
N ALA A 105 10.50 -3.37 -7.84
CA ALA A 105 10.85 -1.97 -7.68
C ALA A 105 11.71 -1.49 -8.86
N ASN A 106 11.47 -0.24 -9.28
CA ASN A 106 12.32 0.41 -10.27
C ASN A 106 13.75 0.51 -9.72
N SER A 107 14.72 0.06 -10.53
CA SER A 107 16.13 0.33 -10.23
C SER A 107 16.40 1.81 -10.48
N ASN A 108 17.08 2.45 -9.54
CA ASN A 108 17.75 3.73 -9.77
C ASN A 108 19.27 3.53 -9.67
N GLY A 109 20.04 4.58 -9.92
CA GLY A 109 21.51 4.54 -9.82
C GLY A 109 22.05 4.12 -8.45
N ASN A 110 21.20 4.06 -7.42
CA ASN A 110 21.56 3.71 -6.05
C ASN A 110 21.07 2.31 -5.64
N GLY A 111 20.44 1.55 -6.54
CA GLY A 111 19.92 0.20 -6.28
C GLY A 111 18.40 0.07 -6.46
N ARG A 112 17.83 -1.00 -5.89
CA ARG A 112 16.38 -1.24 -5.88
C ARG A 112 15.86 -1.05 -4.47
N PHE A 113 14.87 -0.16 -4.33
CA PHE A 113 14.23 0.13 -3.04
C PHE A 113 12.72 0.20 -3.21
N ILE A 114 12.00 -0.18 -2.16
CA ILE A 114 10.56 0.06 -2.06
C ILE A 114 10.37 1.44 -1.43
N TRP A 115 9.63 2.29 -2.14
CA TRP A 115 9.42 3.69 -1.77
C TRP A 115 8.14 3.87 -0.96
N PHE A 116 8.21 4.71 0.04
CA PHE A 116 7.09 5.06 0.90
C PHE A 116 7.03 6.56 1.12
N ALA A 117 5.83 7.09 1.26
CA ALA A 117 5.63 8.47 1.64
C ALA A 117 5.14 8.58 3.09
N PRO A 118 5.51 9.65 3.82
CA PRO A 118 4.92 9.96 5.12
C PRO A 118 3.46 10.40 5.02
N PHE A 119 3.02 10.88 3.85
CA PHE A 119 1.65 11.38 3.63
C PHE A 119 1.00 10.74 2.40
N PRO A 120 -0.33 10.50 2.40
CA PRO A 120 -1.02 9.82 1.31
C PRO A 120 -1.09 10.66 0.03
N HIS A 121 -1.14 11.99 0.11
CA HIS A 121 -1.16 12.86 -1.08
C HIS A 121 0.12 12.74 -1.93
N VAL A 122 1.28 12.48 -1.32
CA VAL A 122 2.53 12.19 -2.04
C VAL A 122 2.43 10.83 -2.73
N SER A 123 1.89 9.81 -2.05
CA SER A 123 1.66 8.49 -2.64
C SER A 123 0.63 8.50 -3.78
N HIS A 124 -0.32 9.43 -3.78
CA HIS A 124 -1.35 9.55 -4.82
C HIS A 124 -0.73 9.69 -6.23
N GLY A 125 0.35 10.46 -6.37
CA GLY A 125 1.07 10.64 -7.65
C GLY A 125 1.59 9.33 -8.27
N TYR A 126 1.70 8.26 -7.48
CA TYR A 126 2.20 6.95 -7.90
C TYR A 126 1.09 5.90 -8.14
N THR A 127 -0.18 6.28 -7.97
CA THR A 127 -1.33 5.35 -8.13
C THR A 127 -1.70 5.07 -9.58
N GLY A 128 -1.10 5.78 -10.55
CA GLY A 128 -1.35 5.57 -11.98
C GLY A 128 -2.59 6.28 -12.53
N THR A 129 -3.39 6.96 -11.69
CA THR A 129 -4.53 7.78 -12.14
C THR A 129 -4.10 9.00 -12.98
N ASN A 130 -2.83 9.40 -12.88
CA ASN A 130 -2.22 10.48 -13.67
C ASN A 130 -1.38 9.94 -14.84
N SER A 131 -1.92 8.98 -15.60
CA SER A 131 -1.18 8.41 -16.74
C SER A 131 -1.07 9.42 -17.89
N ALA A 132 0.14 9.57 -18.43
CA ALA A 132 0.40 10.34 -19.65
C ALA A 132 -0.46 9.82 -20.83
N PRO A 133 -0.76 10.65 -21.85
CA PRO A 133 -1.52 10.23 -23.02
C PRO A 133 -0.90 8.98 -23.66
N GLY A 134 -1.70 7.94 -23.87
CA GLY A 134 -1.28 6.68 -24.51
C GLY A 134 -0.94 5.51 -23.56
N GLN A 135 -0.94 5.71 -22.23
CA GLN A 135 -0.88 4.61 -21.26
C GLN A 135 -2.25 4.32 -20.65
N VAL A 136 -3.05 3.48 -21.32
CA VAL A 136 -4.32 2.98 -20.78
C VAL A 136 -4.02 1.87 -19.77
N TYR A 137 -3.70 2.24 -18.53
CA TYR A 137 -3.65 1.26 -17.43
C TYR A 137 -4.91 1.25 -16.59
N THR A 138 -5.65 2.36 -16.50
CA THR A 138 -6.94 2.43 -15.81
C THR A 138 -7.81 3.57 -16.38
N THR A 139 -8.99 3.27 -16.93
CA THR A 139 -10.07 4.27 -17.16
C THR A 139 -10.83 4.59 -15.87
N SER A 140 -10.36 4.08 -14.74
CA SER A 140 -11.00 4.16 -13.44
C SER A 140 -10.58 5.43 -12.71
N LYS A 141 -11.56 6.22 -12.31
CA LYS A 141 -11.43 7.36 -11.39
C LYS A 141 -10.96 6.98 -9.97
N PHE A 142 -10.83 5.69 -9.68
CA PHE A 142 -10.39 5.21 -8.38
C PHE A 142 -8.86 5.11 -8.29
N ALA A 143 -8.32 5.46 -7.14
CA ALA A 143 -6.94 5.24 -6.76
C ALA A 143 -6.88 4.23 -5.61
N ALA A 144 -5.71 3.61 -5.43
CA ALA A 144 -5.43 2.67 -4.35
C ALA A 144 -4.11 3.01 -3.66
N ILE A 145 -4.16 3.25 -2.34
CA ILE A 145 -2.98 3.48 -1.51
C ILE A 145 -2.97 2.45 -0.40
N PHE A 146 -1.83 1.79 -0.21
CA PHE A 146 -1.59 0.97 0.97
C PHE A 146 -1.15 1.84 2.15
N MET A 147 -1.66 1.51 3.33
CA MET A 147 -1.08 1.92 4.60
C MET A 147 -0.31 0.73 5.16
N MET A 148 0.98 0.93 5.41
CA MET A 148 1.90 -0.15 5.78
C MET A 148 2.60 0.18 7.11
N ASP A 149 2.78 -0.84 7.93
CA ASP A 149 3.74 -0.80 9.03
C ASP A 149 5.13 -1.07 8.42
N VAL A 150 6.08 -0.16 8.63
CA VAL A 150 7.43 -0.23 8.08
C VAL A 150 8.45 -0.07 9.20
N ILE A 151 9.46 -0.92 9.21
CA ILE A 151 10.63 -0.85 10.10
C ILE A 151 11.89 -0.66 9.24
N ASP A 152 12.97 -0.20 9.84
CA ASP A 152 14.27 -0.03 9.14
C ASP A 152 14.16 0.87 7.86
N ALA A 153 13.24 1.83 7.88
CA ALA A 153 13.03 2.77 6.80
C ALA A 153 14.11 3.85 6.83
N THR A 154 14.79 4.08 5.70
CA THR A 154 15.80 5.13 5.58
C THR A 154 15.15 6.37 4.96
N PRO A 155 15.21 7.55 5.61
CA PRO A 155 14.76 8.79 4.99
C PRO A 155 15.55 9.06 3.71
N PHE A 156 14.85 9.40 2.63
CA PHE A 156 15.44 9.82 1.37
C PHE A 156 14.59 10.92 0.77
N GLN A 157 15.12 12.14 0.78
CA GLN A 157 14.37 13.36 0.45
C GLN A 157 13.12 13.48 1.35
N SER A 158 11.94 13.75 0.77
CA SER A 158 10.65 13.80 1.47
C SER A 158 9.96 12.43 1.63
N CYS A 159 10.66 11.35 1.31
CA CYS A 159 10.16 9.98 1.31
C CYS A 159 11.02 9.07 2.19
N TYR A 160 10.64 7.79 2.22
CA TYR A 160 11.40 6.72 2.85
C TYR A 160 11.67 5.63 1.84
N ILE A 161 12.86 5.04 1.92
CA ILE A 161 13.25 3.87 1.13
C ILE A 161 13.53 2.68 2.04
N VAL A 162 13.17 1.50 1.55
CA VAL A 162 13.38 0.23 2.25
C VAL A 162 14.08 -0.74 1.32
N GLY A 163 15.21 -1.27 1.78
CA GLY A 163 16.03 -2.26 1.06
C GLY A 163 15.77 -3.71 1.47
N ASN A 164 14.84 -3.97 2.39
CA ASN A 164 14.50 -5.33 2.84
C ASN A 164 12.98 -5.54 2.87
N GLU A 165 12.49 -6.53 2.12
CA GLU A 165 11.07 -6.88 2.03
C GLU A 165 10.45 -7.28 3.39
N GLU A 166 11.25 -7.88 4.28
CA GLU A 166 10.80 -8.32 5.60
C GLU A 166 10.53 -7.15 6.54
N ALA A 167 10.98 -5.95 6.17
CA ALA A 167 10.79 -4.75 6.96
C ALA A 167 9.43 -4.08 6.72
N ILE A 168 8.56 -4.69 5.92
CA ILE A 168 7.32 -4.09 5.44
C ILE A 168 6.14 -5.01 5.71
N LEU A 169 5.08 -4.47 6.30
CA LEU A 169 3.82 -5.16 6.54
C LEU A 169 2.64 -4.35 6.00
N PRO A 170 1.99 -4.79 4.90
CA PRO A 170 0.72 -4.23 4.46
C PRO A 170 -0.36 -4.42 5.55
N LYS A 171 -1.01 -3.32 5.95
CA LYS A 171 -2.07 -3.34 6.98
C LYS A 171 -3.44 -3.03 6.40
N TYR A 172 -3.51 -2.00 5.57
CA TYR A 172 -4.76 -1.57 4.94
C TYR A 172 -4.54 -1.21 3.48
N LEU A 173 -5.57 -1.40 2.66
CA LEU A 173 -5.71 -0.79 1.35
C LEU A 173 -6.87 0.20 1.38
N VAL A 174 -6.61 1.45 1.04
CA VAL A 174 -7.64 2.48 0.90
C VAL A 174 -7.90 2.69 -0.59
N VAL A 175 -9.15 2.44 -1.00
CA VAL A 175 -9.66 2.71 -2.35
C VAL A 175 -10.48 3.99 -2.28
N TYR A 176 -10.17 4.97 -3.13
CA TYR A 176 -10.79 6.30 -3.07
C TYR A 176 -10.84 6.97 -4.44
N GLU A 177 -11.58 8.08 -4.56
CA GLU A 177 -11.57 8.99 -5.71
C GLU A 177 -11.28 10.43 -5.23
N ILE A 178 -10.73 11.26 -6.13
CA ILE A 178 -10.54 12.72 -5.94
C ILE A 178 -11.17 13.48 -7.10
#